data_AF-A0A196LJN4-F1
#
_entry.id   AF-A0A196LJN4-F1
#
_cell.length_a   1.000
_cell.length_b   1.000
_cell.length_c   1.000
_cell.angle_alpha   90.00
_cell.angle_beta   90.00
_cell.angle_gamma   90.00
#
_symmetry.space_group_name_H-M   'P 1'
#
loop_
_entity.id
_entity.type
_entity.pdbx_description
1 polymer ?
#
loop_
_entity_poly.entity_id
_entity_poly.type
_entity_poly.pdbx_seq_one_letter_code
_entity_poly.pdbx_strand_id
1 'polypeptide(L)'
;MTGQDDSRLHTAVLVGPEGERRRARKARRQAAAKVETDARQHRKLEARAKWEAEQAERRSTSYLPAAGEAGPAALRTPGRFRLPKHQDTSATLAGQYPFLAEAGLGSQGVFVGQDLYSGGSFVFDPWVLYQRGLITAPNVVLAGIVGSGKSSLAKSLYTRSLPFGRRVYVPGDPKGEHTSVAEAVGGRAIILGHGLRNRLNPLDEGHRPSAVSDAEWAMQVASRRRDLIGALAETVLDRALSPLEHTAIDLALQDAVRSAEVPILPMVVDRILSPSRVDDEDGRLAEDGRLVGHALRRLVAGDLQGLFDGPSTVRFDPSLPMVSLDLSRVAENSTLISVLMTCSSAWMESALSDPAGGQRWVIYDEAWRLMQYPALLRRMDAQWRLARHFGIANMLIFHKLSDLDNVGDAGTAMRALASSLLANAETRIVYRQEPDQLGSTALALGLTGTEQKLLPGLGTGQGLWRIKDRSFVVQHQLHPAELAAFDTTGRMTSDSHEFRNLDVPSGIPNDRQDS
;
A
#
# COMPACT_ATOMS: atom_id res chain seq x y z
N MET A 1 -22.75 -30.90 1.08
CA MET A 1 -23.52 -30.27 2.17
C MET A 1 -24.91 -29.92 1.65
N THR A 2 -25.90 -30.77 1.88
CA THR A 2 -27.31 -30.46 1.60
C THR A 2 -27.93 -29.97 2.90
N GLY A 3 -27.95 -28.66 3.08
CA GLY A 3 -28.61 -27.98 4.19
C GLY A 3 -29.22 -26.69 3.65
N GLN A 4 -30.22 -26.82 2.79
CA GLN A 4 -31.16 -25.71 2.61
C GLN A 4 -32.00 -25.67 3.89
N ASP A 5 -31.73 -24.65 4.70
CA ASP A 5 -32.53 -24.30 5.88
C ASP A 5 -33.93 -23.91 5.40
N ASP A 6 -34.82 -24.89 5.34
CA ASP A 6 -36.20 -24.72 4.89
C ASP A 6 -36.97 -24.02 6.03
N SER A 7 -36.90 -22.69 6.04
CA SER A 7 -37.56 -21.85 7.05
C SER A 7 -39.06 -22.17 7.12
N ARG A 8 -39.45 -22.99 8.09
CA ARG A 8 -40.86 -23.30 8.38
C ARG A 8 -41.45 -22.14 9.17
N LEU A 9 -42.52 -21.56 8.64
CA LEU A 9 -43.31 -20.57 9.37
C LEU A 9 -43.99 -21.28 10.55
N HIS A 10 -43.52 -21.05 11.76
CA HIS A 10 -44.16 -21.53 12.98
C HIS A 10 -45.02 -20.43 13.57
N THR A 11 -46.34 -20.50 13.38
CA THR A 11 -47.27 -19.59 14.05
C THR A 11 -47.56 -20.10 15.47
N ALA A 12 -46.92 -19.52 16.47
CA ALA A 12 -47.26 -19.74 17.87
C ALA A 12 -48.29 -18.70 18.34
N VAL A 13 -49.40 -19.15 18.94
CA VAL A 13 -50.31 -18.25 19.66
C VAL A 13 -49.70 -17.98 21.03
N LEU A 14 -48.79 -17.00 21.11
CA LEU A 14 -48.16 -16.61 22.37
C LEU A 14 -49.19 -15.91 23.28
N VAL A 15 -49.33 -16.44 24.50
CA VAL A 15 -50.02 -15.88 25.69
C VAL A 15 -51.34 -15.15 25.42
N GLY A 16 -52.47 -15.82 25.68
CA GLY A 16 -53.78 -15.18 25.71
C GLY A 16 -54.04 -14.47 27.06
N PRO A 17 -54.79 -13.35 27.08
CA PRO A 17 -55.14 -12.67 28.33
C PRO A 17 -55.92 -13.59 29.29
N GLU A 18 -55.64 -13.47 30.59
CA GLU A 18 -56.25 -14.28 31.63
C GLU A 18 -57.78 -14.02 31.70
N GLY A 19 -58.60 -15.09 31.74
CA GLY A 19 -60.07 -14.99 31.75
C GLY A 19 -60.75 -14.97 30.36
N GLU A 20 -60.02 -15.19 29.26
CA GLU A 20 -60.59 -15.13 27.91
C GLU A 20 -61.69 -16.19 27.64
N ARG A 21 -62.84 -15.74 27.11
CA ARG A 21 -63.99 -16.61 26.77
C ARG A 21 -63.60 -17.65 25.70
N ARG A 22 -64.03 -18.91 25.87
CA ARG A 22 -63.73 -20.07 24.98
C ARG A 22 -63.92 -19.79 23.48
N ARG A 23 -64.91 -18.97 23.10
CA ARG A 23 -65.21 -18.61 21.70
C ARG A 23 -64.09 -17.77 21.06
N ALA A 24 -63.50 -16.82 21.79
CA ALA A 24 -62.41 -15.98 21.31
C ALA A 24 -61.11 -16.79 21.14
N ARG A 25 -60.81 -17.69 22.09
CA ARG A 25 -59.69 -18.64 21.97
C ARG A 25 -59.80 -19.55 20.74
N LYS A 26 -61.01 -20.02 20.41
CA LYS A 26 -61.26 -20.84 19.21
C LYS A 26 -61.04 -20.03 17.92
N ALA A 27 -61.53 -18.78 17.87
CA ALA A 27 -61.35 -17.90 16.72
C ALA A 27 -59.86 -17.58 16.47
N ARG A 28 -59.07 -17.28 17.51
CA ARG A 28 -57.63 -17.02 17.38
C ARG A 28 -56.86 -18.24 16.85
N ARG A 29 -57.19 -19.45 17.35
CA ARG A 29 -56.61 -20.70 16.83
C ARG A 29 -56.96 -20.94 15.36
N GLN A 30 -58.20 -20.65 14.97
CA GLN A 30 -58.63 -20.77 13.57
C GLN A 30 -57.92 -19.76 12.65
N ALA A 31 -57.71 -18.53 13.12
CA ALA A 31 -56.97 -17.52 12.37
C ALA A 31 -55.49 -17.92 12.19
N ALA A 32 -54.82 -18.40 13.23
CA ALA A 32 -53.45 -18.89 13.14
C ALA A 32 -53.33 -20.09 12.17
N ALA A 33 -54.25 -21.06 12.26
CA ALA A 33 -54.29 -22.19 11.34
C ALA A 33 -54.51 -21.75 9.88
N LYS A 34 -55.35 -20.72 9.65
CA LYS A 34 -55.59 -20.16 8.32
C LYS A 34 -54.34 -19.55 7.71
N VAL A 35 -53.58 -18.77 8.50
CA VAL A 35 -52.30 -18.18 8.04
C VAL A 35 -51.30 -19.26 7.66
N GLU A 36 -51.22 -20.34 8.43
CA GLU A 36 -50.33 -21.46 8.13
C GLU A 36 -50.77 -22.20 6.84
N THR A 37 -52.07 -22.41 6.63
CA THR A 37 -52.57 -23.03 5.40
C THR A 37 -52.34 -22.16 4.18
N ASP A 38 -52.53 -20.84 4.29
CA ASP A 38 -52.34 -19.90 3.19
C ASP A 38 -50.86 -19.84 2.80
N ALA A 39 -49.94 -19.82 3.78
CA ALA A 39 -48.51 -19.87 3.54
C ALA A 39 -48.05 -21.17 2.84
N ARG A 40 -48.63 -22.33 3.21
CA ARG A 40 -48.34 -23.60 2.53
C ARG A 40 -48.86 -23.63 1.09
N GLN A 41 -50.05 -23.08 0.83
CA GLN A 41 -50.59 -22.98 -0.52
C GLN A 41 -49.74 -22.05 -1.38
N HIS A 42 -49.30 -20.90 -0.85
CA HIS A 42 -48.40 -19.98 -1.55
C HIS A 42 -47.09 -20.66 -1.95
N ARG A 43 -46.42 -21.35 -1.01
CA ARG A 43 -45.19 -22.10 -1.32
C ARG A 43 -45.42 -23.17 -2.39
N LYS A 44 -46.55 -23.88 -2.34
CA LYS A 44 -46.89 -24.89 -3.35
C LYS A 44 -47.07 -24.28 -4.73
N LEU A 45 -47.70 -23.11 -4.82
CA LEU A 45 -47.88 -22.36 -6.06
C LEU A 45 -46.55 -21.82 -6.60
N GLU A 46 -45.69 -21.26 -5.74
CA GLU A 46 -44.35 -20.80 -6.13
C GLU A 46 -43.46 -21.95 -6.60
N ALA A 47 -43.49 -23.10 -5.91
CA ALA A 47 -42.75 -24.29 -6.32
C ALA A 47 -43.23 -24.80 -7.68
N ARG A 48 -44.55 -24.77 -7.91
CA ARG A 48 -45.14 -25.14 -9.20
C ARG A 48 -44.74 -24.15 -10.30
N ALA A 49 -44.78 -22.84 -10.03
CA ALA A 49 -44.37 -21.81 -10.98
C ALA A 49 -42.88 -21.92 -11.35
N LYS A 50 -42.00 -22.17 -10.36
CA LYS A 50 -40.58 -22.46 -10.60
C LYS A 50 -40.39 -23.71 -11.45
N TRP A 51 -41.11 -24.79 -11.13
CA TRP A 51 -41.03 -26.01 -11.93
C TRP A 51 -41.50 -25.79 -13.37
N GLU A 52 -42.61 -25.06 -13.57
CA GLU A 52 -43.11 -24.71 -14.91
C GLU A 52 -42.12 -23.82 -15.68
N ALA A 53 -41.47 -22.86 -15.01
CA ALA A 53 -40.42 -22.03 -15.59
C ALA A 53 -39.17 -22.85 -15.97
N GLU A 54 -38.70 -23.76 -15.11
CA GLU A 54 -37.59 -24.67 -15.43
C GLU A 54 -37.93 -25.62 -16.58
N GLN A 55 -39.18 -26.10 -16.68
CA GLN A 55 -39.62 -26.90 -17.82
C GLN A 55 -39.68 -26.08 -19.11
N ALA A 56 -40.11 -24.82 -19.04
CA ALA A 56 -40.10 -23.90 -20.18
C ALA A 56 -38.67 -23.63 -20.66
N GLU A 57 -37.74 -23.36 -19.73
CA GLU A 57 -36.33 -23.16 -20.01
C GLU A 57 -35.67 -24.41 -20.62
N ARG A 58 -35.96 -25.61 -20.09
CA ARG A 58 -35.50 -26.87 -20.67
C ARG A 58 -36.05 -27.11 -22.09
N ARG A 59 -37.27 -26.68 -22.37
CA ARG A 59 -37.87 -26.78 -23.72
C ARG A 59 -37.28 -25.75 -24.69
N SER A 60 -36.91 -24.56 -24.20
CA SER A 60 -36.24 -23.54 -25.02
C SER A 60 -34.75 -23.80 -25.20
N THR A 61 -34.15 -24.61 -24.33
CA THR A 61 -32.74 -25.02 -24.45
C THR A 61 -32.64 -26.07 -25.55
N SER A 62 -32.09 -25.68 -26.70
CA SER A 62 -31.75 -26.61 -27.76
C SER A 62 -30.54 -27.46 -27.34
N TYR A 63 -30.79 -28.69 -26.89
CA TYR A 63 -29.72 -29.65 -26.66
C TYR A 63 -29.25 -30.25 -27.99
N LEU A 64 -27.97 -30.64 -28.04
CA LEU A 64 -27.44 -31.47 -29.13
C LEU A 64 -28.26 -32.76 -29.25
N PRO A 65 -28.52 -33.27 -30.47
CA PRO A 65 -29.16 -34.56 -30.64
C PRO A 65 -28.41 -35.64 -29.85
N ALA A 66 -29.12 -36.64 -29.31
CA ALA A 66 -28.48 -37.73 -28.55
C ALA A 66 -27.44 -38.52 -29.37
N ALA A 67 -27.50 -38.41 -30.69
CA ALA A 67 -26.56 -38.99 -31.64
C ALA A 67 -25.41 -38.03 -32.03
N GLY A 68 -25.42 -36.76 -31.63
CA GLY A 68 -24.54 -35.70 -32.15
C GLY A 68 -25.14 -34.93 -33.33
N GLU A 69 -24.53 -33.79 -33.67
CA GLU A 69 -24.95 -32.92 -34.78
C GLU A 69 -24.67 -33.53 -36.16
N ALA A 70 -25.40 -33.10 -37.18
CA ALA A 70 -25.15 -33.50 -38.56
C ALA A 70 -24.05 -32.61 -39.16
N GLY A 71 -22.99 -33.22 -39.71
CA GLY A 71 -21.95 -32.50 -40.43
C GLY A 71 -20.66 -33.29 -40.54
N PRO A 72 -19.76 -32.93 -41.48
CA PRO A 72 -18.40 -33.44 -41.49
C PRO A 72 -17.73 -33.16 -40.14
N ALA A 73 -17.02 -34.15 -39.58
CA ALA A 73 -16.34 -34.07 -38.28
C ALA A 73 -17.22 -33.79 -37.02
N ALA A 74 -18.56 -33.86 -37.12
CA ALA A 74 -19.46 -33.63 -35.98
C ALA A 74 -19.60 -34.83 -35.00
N LEU A 75 -18.79 -35.89 -35.20
CA LEU A 75 -18.73 -37.10 -34.35
C LEU A 75 -20.10 -37.75 -34.09
N ARG A 76 -21.00 -37.70 -35.07
CA ARG A 76 -22.35 -38.28 -34.95
C ARG A 76 -22.27 -39.80 -34.82
N THR A 77 -22.82 -40.36 -33.75
CA THR A 77 -22.89 -41.81 -33.50
C THR A 77 -24.33 -42.31 -33.62
N PRO A 78 -24.62 -43.36 -34.40
CA PRO A 78 -25.99 -43.87 -34.61
C PRO A 78 -26.59 -44.60 -33.38
N GLY A 79 -25.87 -44.65 -32.25
CA GLY A 79 -26.32 -45.28 -31.01
C GLY A 79 -25.99 -44.43 -29.79
N ARG A 80 -26.40 -44.88 -28.60
CA ARG A 80 -26.01 -44.20 -27.35
C ARG A 80 -24.49 -44.27 -27.21
N PHE A 81 -23.83 -43.11 -27.15
CA PHE A 81 -22.42 -43.02 -26.83
C PHE A 81 -22.17 -43.67 -25.45
N ARG A 82 -21.63 -44.90 -25.46
CA ARG A 82 -21.24 -45.64 -24.25
C ARG A 82 -19.77 -45.35 -24.00
N LEU A 83 -19.50 -44.24 -23.31
CA LEU A 83 -18.19 -44.06 -22.70
C LEU A 83 -18.00 -45.14 -21.62
N PRO A 84 -16.85 -45.82 -21.57
CA PRO A 84 -16.45 -46.56 -20.39
C PRO A 84 -16.57 -45.62 -19.18
N LYS A 85 -17.24 -46.07 -18.12
CA LYS A 85 -17.18 -45.33 -16.85
C LYS A 85 -15.75 -45.40 -16.36
N HIS A 86 -15.03 -44.29 -16.43
CA HIS A 86 -13.75 -44.18 -15.76
C HIS A 86 -14.03 -44.16 -14.26
N GLN A 87 -13.58 -45.21 -13.56
CA GLN A 87 -13.62 -45.30 -12.12
C GLN A 87 -12.17 -45.24 -11.64
N ASP A 88 -11.90 -44.32 -10.74
CA ASP A 88 -10.58 -44.16 -10.14
C ASP A 88 -10.75 -43.75 -8.68
N THR A 89 -9.68 -43.79 -7.90
CA THR A 89 -9.70 -43.37 -6.50
C THR A 89 -9.88 -41.86 -6.40
N SER A 90 -10.47 -41.38 -5.29
CA SER A 90 -10.56 -39.93 -5.03
C SER A 90 -9.19 -39.25 -5.04
N ALA A 91 -8.11 -39.97 -4.72
CA ALA A 91 -6.75 -39.46 -4.78
C ALA A 91 -6.28 -39.21 -6.23
N THR A 92 -6.62 -40.10 -7.17
CA THR A 92 -6.30 -39.92 -8.59
C THR A 92 -7.21 -38.90 -9.26
N LEU A 93 -8.51 -38.93 -8.95
CA LEU A 93 -9.49 -37.96 -9.47
C LEU A 93 -9.23 -36.54 -8.96
N ALA A 94 -8.68 -36.37 -7.75
CA ALA A 94 -8.25 -35.06 -7.26
C ALA A 94 -7.17 -34.42 -8.13
N GLY A 95 -6.34 -35.22 -8.83
CA GLY A 95 -5.39 -34.73 -9.82
C GLY A 95 -6.01 -34.41 -11.19
N GLN A 96 -7.21 -34.94 -11.47
CA GLN A 96 -7.97 -34.72 -12.71
C GLN A 96 -9.02 -33.61 -12.53
N TYR A 97 -8.65 -32.48 -11.92
CA TYR A 97 -9.52 -31.31 -11.83
C TYR A 97 -9.25 -30.38 -13.02
N PRO A 98 -10.12 -30.34 -14.07
CA PRO A 98 -9.86 -29.53 -15.26
C PRO A 98 -10.01 -28.02 -15.01
N PHE A 99 -10.46 -27.60 -13.82
CA PHE A 99 -10.63 -26.21 -13.42
C PHE A 99 -9.58 -25.80 -12.38
N LEU A 100 -8.30 -26.12 -12.64
CA LEU A 100 -7.15 -25.68 -11.83
C LEU A 100 -6.92 -24.15 -11.89
N ALA A 101 -7.44 -23.50 -12.93
CA ALA A 101 -7.32 -22.07 -13.14
C ALA A 101 -8.43 -21.33 -12.37
N GLU A 102 -8.04 -20.58 -11.34
CA GLU A 102 -8.94 -19.70 -10.63
C GLU A 102 -9.42 -18.55 -11.55
N ALA A 103 -10.67 -18.11 -11.40
CA ALA A 103 -11.09 -16.85 -12.02
C ALA A 103 -10.27 -15.73 -11.38
N GLY A 104 -9.50 -14.97 -12.17
CA GLY A 104 -8.66 -13.88 -11.69
C GLY A 104 -9.43 -12.78 -10.95
N LEU A 105 -8.80 -11.63 -10.72
CA LEU A 105 -9.42 -10.52 -9.97
C LEU A 105 -10.48 -9.73 -10.77
N GLY A 106 -10.81 -10.18 -11.98
CA GLY A 106 -11.66 -9.50 -12.94
C GLY A 106 -10.88 -8.54 -13.84
N SER A 107 -11.60 -7.67 -14.54
CA SER A 107 -11.05 -6.75 -15.56
C SER A 107 -10.96 -5.28 -15.13
N GLN A 108 -11.43 -4.94 -13.93
CA GLN A 108 -11.47 -3.56 -13.45
C GLN A 108 -10.22 -3.24 -12.65
N GLY A 109 -9.51 -2.18 -13.04
CA GLY A 109 -8.31 -1.72 -12.37
C GLY A 109 -7.09 -1.66 -13.27
N VAL A 110 -5.91 -1.75 -12.66
CA VAL A 110 -4.63 -1.64 -13.35
C VAL A 110 -4.19 -2.99 -13.88
N PHE A 111 -4.01 -3.11 -15.20
CA PHE A 111 -3.38 -4.30 -15.78
C PHE A 111 -1.96 -4.45 -15.21
N VAL A 112 -1.62 -5.65 -14.75
CA VAL A 112 -0.28 -5.98 -14.23
C VAL A 112 0.45 -6.88 -15.21
N GLY A 113 -0.24 -7.88 -15.76
CA GLY A 113 0.36 -8.86 -16.65
C GLY A 113 -0.48 -10.10 -16.76
N GLN A 114 0.14 -11.27 -16.72
CA GLN A 114 -0.54 -12.56 -16.94
C GLN A 114 -0.37 -13.46 -15.73
N ASP A 115 -1.46 -14.09 -15.29
CA ASP A 115 -1.39 -15.18 -14.31
C ASP A 115 -0.83 -16.43 -15.01
N LEU A 116 0.26 -16.97 -14.47
CA LEU A 116 0.99 -18.10 -15.05
C LEU A 116 0.23 -19.42 -14.93
N TYR A 117 -0.71 -19.55 -14.01
CA TYR A 117 -1.51 -20.76 -13.88
C TYR A 117 -2.71 -20.77 -14.84
N SER A 118 -3.48 -19.68 -14.87
CA SER A 118 -4.65 -19.58 -15.75
C SER A 118 -4.32 -19.16 -17.17
N GLY A 119 -3.18 -18.52 -17.40
CA GLY A 119 -2.86 -17.82 -18.65
C GLY A 119 -3.72 -16.57 -18.87
N GLY A 120 -4.57 -16.18 -17.92
CA GLY A 120 -5.45 -15.02 -18.03
C GLY A 120 -4.76 -13.70 -17.71
N SER A 121 -5.39 -12.60 -18.10
CA SER A 121 -4.95 -11.26 -17.68
C SER A 121 -5.10 -11.09 -16.18
N PHE A 122 -4.06 -10.58 -15.52
CA PHE A 122 -4.07 -10.22 -14.12
C PHE A 122 -4.17 -8.70 -13.97
N VAL A 123 -5.26 -8.25 -13.34
CA VAL A 123 -5.58 -6.83 -13.09
C VAL A 123 -5.67 -6.62 -11.59
N PHE A 124 -5.02 -5.59 -11.07
CA PHE A 124 -4.97 -5.32 -9.64
C PHE A 124 -5.27 -3.86 -9.35
N ASP A 125 -6.06 -3.65 -8.30
CA ASP A 125 -6.47 -2.32 -7.86
C ASP A 125 -7.04 -2.39 -6.44
N PRO A 126 -6.35 -1.85 -5.43
CA PRO A 126 -6.76 -2.05 -4.05
C PRO A 126 -8.10 -1.37 -3.73
N TRP A 127 -8.43 -0.26 -4.39
CA TRP A 127 -9.71 0.41 -4.15
C TRP A 127 -10.87 -0.34 -4.79
N VAL A 128 -10.69 -0.87 -6.00
CA VAL A 128 -11.71 -1.72 -6.64
C VAL A 128 -11.92 -3.01 -5.86
N LEU A 129 -10.84 -3.65 -5.41
CA LEU A 129 -10.92 -4.85 -4.57
C LEU A 129 -11.63 -4.56 -3.24
N TYR A 130 -11.34 -3.41 -2.62
CA TYR A 130 -12.00 -2.96 -1.40
C TYR A 130 -13.50 -2.69 -1.62
N GLN A 131 -13.86 -1.95 -2.67
CA GLN A 131 -15.26 -1.67 -3.03
C GLN A 131 -16.07 -2.95 -3.31
N ARG A 132 -15.42 -3.99 -3.84
CA ARG A 132 -16.03 -5.31 -4.07
C ARG A 132 -16.10 -6.19 -2.82
N GLY A 133 -15.55 -5.74 -1.69
CA GLY A 133 -15.48 -6.53 -0.45
C GLY A 133 -14.51 -7.71 -0.51
N LEU A 134 -13.58 -7.73 -1.47
CA LEU A 134 -12.56 -8.79 -1.58
C LEU A 134 -11.44 -8.61 -0.55
N ILE A 135 -11.11 -7.35 -0.23
CA ILE A 135 -10.17 -6.97 0.83
C ILE A 135 -10.83 -5.98 1.79
N THR A 136 -10.37 -5.95 3.04
CA THR A 136 -10.85 -5.00 4.05
C THR A 136 -9.82 -3.92 4.40
N ALA A 137 -8.59 -4.04 3.90
CA ALA A 137 -7.53 -3.05 4.03
C ALA A 137 -6.78 -2.89 2.68
N PRO A 138 -6.59 -1.66 2.17
CA PRO A 138 -5.98 -1.42 0.86
C PRO A 138 -4.44 -1.47 0.86
N ASN A 139 -3.84 -1.79 2.00
CA ASN A 139 -2.39 -1.72 2.19
C ASN A 139 -1.67 -2.90 1.55
N VAL A 140 -0.50 -2.62 0.97
CA VAL A 140 0.30 -3.55 0.18
C VAL A 140 1.70 -3.68 0.76
N VAL A 141 2.20 -4.92 0.84
CA VAL A 141 3.62 -5.22 1.08
C VAL A 141 4.21 -5.81 -0.19
N LEU A 142 5.35 -5.28 -0.62
CA LEU A 142 6.12 -5.75 -1.77
C LEU A 142 7.54 -6.11 -1.32
N ALA A 143 7.97 -7.35 -1.54
CA ALA A 143 9.31 -7.82 -1.18
C ALA A 143 9.96 -8.58 -2.33
N GLY A 144 11.28 -8.45 -2.49
CA GLY A 144 12.01 -9.09 -3.58
C GLY A 144 13.48 -8.73 -3.58
N ILE A 145 14.35 -9.71 -3.88
CA ILE A 145 15.79 -9.43 -4.00
C ILE A 145 16.06 -8.40 -5.11
N VAL A 146 17.24 -7.78 -5.07
CA VAL A 146 17.68 -6.83 -6.10
C VAL A 146 17.63 -7.49 -7.49
N GLY A 147 17.16 -6.75 -8.49
CA GLY A 147 17.04 -7.25 -9.87
C GLY A 147 15.84 -8.17 -10.14
N SER A 148 14.99 -8.46 -9.14
CA SER A 148 13.82 -9.31 -9.33
C SER A 148 12.67 -8.66 -10.13
N GLY A 149 12.65 -7.34 -10.25
CA GLY A 149 11.58 -6.57 -10.93
C GLY A 149 10.63 -5.83 -10.00
N LYS A 150 10.88 -5.82 -8.67
CA LYS A 150 10.05 -5.15 -7.65
C LYS A 150 9.83 -3.65 -7.93
N SER A 151 10.91 -2.91 -8.23
CA SER A 151 10.86 -1.46 -8.47
C SER A 151 10.03 -1.16 -9.70
N SER A 152 10.26 -1.91 -10.79
CA SER A 152 9.48 -1.80 -12.01
C SER A 152 7.99 -2.08 -11.81
N LEU A 153 7.63 -3.04 -10.96
CA LEU A 153 6.23 -3.29 -10.61
C LEU A 153 5.62 -2.14 -9.82
N ALA A 154 6.31 -1.64 -8.79
CA ALA A 154 5.79 -0.51 -8.02
C ALA A 154 5.53 0.68 -8.95
N LYS A 155 6.52 1.02 -9.79
CA LYS A 155 6.46 2.08 -10.80
C LYS A 155 5.29 1.90 -11.76
N SER A 156 5.13 0.72 -12.36
CA SER A 156 4.01 0.46 -13.28
C SER A 156 2.65 0.54 -12.59
N LEU A 157 2.50 -0.01 -11.38
CA LEU A 157 1.24 0.02 -10.64
C LEU A 157 0.77 1.44 -10.33
N TYR A 158 1.65 2.27 -9.78
CA TYR A 158 1.24 3.62 -9.38
C TYR A 158 1.13 4.56 -10.59
N THR A 159 1.94 4.40 -11.64
CA THR A 159 1.84 5.25 -12.85
C THR A 159 0.59 4.92 -13.65
N ARG A 160 0.29 3.64 -13.88
CA ARG A 160 -0.94 3.18 -14.53
C ARG A 160 -2.19 3.47 -13.70
N SER A 161 -2.04 3.75 -12.41
CA SER A 161 -3.14 4.21 -11.54
C SER A 161 -3.53 5.68 -11.80
N LEU A 162 -2.63 6.51 -12.32
CA LEU A 162 -2.87 7.96 -12.50
C LEU A 162 -4.06 8.26 -13.43
N PRO A 163 -4.23 7.60 -14.60
CA PRO A 163 -5.40 7.83 -15.46
C PRO A 163 -6.74 7.47 -14.82
N PHE A 164 -6.75 6.65 -13.76
CA PHE A 164 -7.94 6.36 -12.96
C PHE A 164 -8.25 7.46 -11.93
N GLY A 165 -7.58 8.61 -12.02
CA GLY A 165 -7.77 9.75 -11.11
C GLY A 165 -7.06 9.58 -9.76
N ARG A 166 -6.11 8.65 -9.65
CA ARG A 166 -5.32 8.45 -8.44
C ARG A 166 -4.10 9.34 -8.45
N ARG A 167 -3.65 9.70 -7.25
CA ARG A 167 -2.39 10.43 -7.06
C ARG A 167 -1.37 9.55 -6.36
N VAL A 168 -0.11 9.93 -6.47
CA VAL A 168 1.02 9.16 -5.93
C VAL A 168 1.91 10.06 -5.10
N TYR A 169 2.17 9.63 -3.88
CA TYR A 169 3.02 10.36 -2.96
C TYR A 169 4.15 9.46 -2.48
N VAL A 170 5.39 9.94 -2.61
CA VAL A 170 6.60 9.22 -2.19
C VAL A 170 7.30 10.05 -1.11
N PRO A 171 7.05 9.77 0.19
CA PRO A 171 7.58 10.59 1.29
C PRO A 171 9.10 10.54 1.42
N GLY A 172 9.73 9.49 0.90
CA GLY A 172 11.18 9.37 0.89
C GLY A 172 11.61 8.48 -0.26
N ASP A 173 12.41 9.06 -1.15
CA ASP A 173 13.07 8.35 -2.24
C ASP A 173 14.59 8.39 -2.01
N PRO A 174 15.14 7.44 -1.23
CA PRO A 174 16.57 7.43 -0.89
C PRO A 174 17.46 7.18 -2.09
N LYS A 175 16.92 6.70 -3.22
CA LYS A 175 17.69 6.39 -4.44
C LYS A 175 17.48 7.40 -5.57
N GLY A 176 16.50 8.30 -5.46
CA GLY A 176 16.09 9.19 -6.54
C GLY A 176 15.45 8.43 -7.71
N GLU A 177 14.97 7.20 -7.48
CA GLU A 177 14.44 6.32 -8.52
C GLU A 177 13.02 6.70 -8.98
N HIS A 178 12.31 7.48 -8.16
CA HIS A 178 10.97 7.98 -8.41
C HIS A 178 10.97 9.41 -8.98
N THR A 179 12.09 10.13 -8.86
CA THR A 179 12.27 11.50 -9.35
C THR A 179 11.95 11.63 -10.84
N SER A 180 12.61 10.83 -11.69
CA SER A 180 12.39 10.86 -13.14
C SER A 180 10.95 10.50 -13.52
N VAL A 181 10.36 9.54 -12.80
CA VAL A 181 8.97 9.12 -13.01
C VAL A 181 7.99 10.23 -12.64
N ALA A 182 8.20 10.90 -11.50
CA ALA A 182 7.37 12.00 -11.04
C ALA A 182 7.34 13.14 -12.07
N GLU A 183 8.49 13.52 -12.62
CA GLU A 183 8.57 14.56 -13.64
C GLU A 183 7.92 14.12 -14.96
N ALA A 184 8.13 12.87 -15.38
CA ALA A 184 7.57 12.34 -16.63
C ALA A 184 6.03 12.28 -16.63
N VAL A 185 5.39 12.10 -15.47
CA VAL A 185 3.92 12.07 -15.35
C VAL A 185 3.29 13.44 -15.09
N GLY A 186 4.07 14.53 -15.18
CA GLY A 186 3.59 15.89 -14.89
C GLY A 186 3.44 16.19 -13.40
N GLY A 187 4.10 15.40 -12.55
CA GLY A 187 4.24 15.63 -11.12
C GLY A 187 5.45 16.48 -10.75
N ARG A 188 5.87 16.42 -9.49
CA ARG A 188 7.00 17.18 -8.95
C ARG A 188 7.89 16.33 -8.06
N ALA A 189 9.19 16.35 -8.33
CA ALA A 189 10.19 15.87 -7.40
C ALA A 189 10.83 17.05 -6.65
N ILE A 190 10.90 16.95 -5.32
CA ILE A 190 11.58 17.93 -4.46
C ILE A 190 12.88 17.27 -4.00
N ILE A 191 13.98 17.73 -4.58
CA ILE A 191 15.31 17.22 -4.27
C ILE A 191 15.85 17.95 -3.05
N LEU A 192 16.12 17.19 -1.99
CA LEU A 192 16.69 17.68 -0.74
C LEU A 192 18.14 17.18 -0.61
N GLY A 193 19.05 18.07 -0.23
CA GLY A 193 20.47 17.76 -0.11
C GLY A 193 21.29 18.96 0.34
N HIS A 194 22.46 18.69 0.91
CA HIS A 194 23.38 19.74 1.35
C HIS A 194 23.76 20.66 0.18
N GLY A 195 23.76 21.97 0.44
CA GLY A 195 24.09 23.00 -0.55
C GLY A 195 23.04 23.21 -1.64
N LEU A 196 21.93 22.46 -1.63
CA LEU A 196 20.81 22.73 -2.52
C LEU A 196 19.97 23.90 -2.01
N ARG A 197 19.24 24.54 -2.94
CA ARG A 197 18.35 25.66 -2.62
C ARG A 197 17.06 25.22 -1.96
N ASN A 198 16.67 23.97 -2.16
CA ASN A 198 15.40 23.46 -1.65
C ASN A 198 15.49 23.22 -0.14
N ARG A 199 14.54 23.78 0.60
CA ARG A 199 14.37 23.56 2.04
C ARG A 199 12.95 23.12 2.34
N LEU A 200 12.81 22.36 3.41
CA LEU A 200 11.54 21.93 3.95
C LEU A 200 11.45 22.43 5.39
N ASN A 201 10.46 23.23 5.72
CA ASN A 201 10.19 23.61 7.10
C ASN A 201 9.31 22.53 7.75
N PRO A 202 9.81 21.79 8.76
CA PRO A 202 9.02 20.79 9.47
C PRO A 202 7.78 21.40 10.16
N LEU A 203 7.82 22.69 10.50
CA LEU A 203 6.76 23.39 11.21
C LEU A 203 5.70 24.00 10.29
N ASP A 204 5.74 23.74 8.99
CA ASP A 204 4.69 24.22 8.09
C ASP A 204 3.32 23.67 8.48
N GLU A 205 2.30 24.52 8.39
CA GLU A 205 0.91 24.11 8.63
C GLU A 205 0.41 23.12 7.56
N GLY A 206 0.96 23.22 6.34
CA GLY A 206 0.55 22.41 5.19
C GLY A 206 -0.81 22.82 4.63
N HIS A 207 -1.48 21.91 3.93
CA HIS A 207 -2.77 22.20 3.31
C HIS A 207 -3.92 22.04 4.33
N ARG A 208 -4.67 23.11 4.55
CA ARG A 208 -5.87 23.09 5.38
C ARG A 208 -7.07 22.52 4.60
N PRO A 209 -7.70 21.43 5.06
CA PRO A 209 -8.95 20.95 4.48
C PRO A 209 -10.07 21.97 4.65
N SER A 210 -10.90 22.16 3.62
CA SER A 210 -11.98 23.16 3.62
C SER A 210 -13.07 22.91 4.67
N ALA A 211 -13.21 21.67 5.13
CA ALA A 211 -14.22 21.25 6.11
C ALA A 211 -13.84 21.55 7.57
N VAL A 212 -12.58 21.90 7.86
CA VAL A 212 -12.07 22.08 9.22
C VAL A 212 -12.12 23.56 9.59
N SER A 213 -12.66 23.91 10.76
CA SER A 213 -12.72 25.30 11.25
C SER A 213 -11.34 25.88 11.59
N ASP A 214 -11.23 27.21 11.70
CA ASP A 214 -9.93 27.88 11.98
C ASP A 214 -9.36 27.41 13.32
N ALA A 215 -10.22 27.28 14.34
CA ALA A 215 -9.84 26.86 15.68
C ALA A 215 -9.40 25.39 15.72
N GLU A 216 -10.15 24.49 15.08
CA GLU A 216 -9.78 23.07 15.00
C GLU A 216 -8.48 22.88 14.21
N TRP A 217 -8.30 23.63 13.12
CA TRP A 217 -7.07 23.60 12.33
C TRP A 217 -5.87 24.04 13.17
N ALA A 218 -5.98 25.16 13.90
CA ALA A 218 -4.93 25.63 14.78
C ALA A 218 -4.55 24.58 15.85
N MET A 219 -5.54 23.90 16.45
CA MET A 219 -5.30 22.81 17.40
C MET A 219 -4.59 21.61 16.76
N GLN A 220 -5.02 21.20 15.56
CA GLN A 220 -4.41 20.10 14.82
C GLN A 220 -2.96 20.41 14.44
N VAL A 221 -2.69 21.62 13.92
CA VAL A 221 -1.36 22.10 13.56
C VAL A 221 -0.46 22.16 14.81
N ALA A 222 -0.96 22.68 15.93
CA ALA A 222 -0.21 22.73 17.18
C ALA A 222 0.16 21.32 17.69
N SER A 223 -0.79 20.37 17.66
CA SER A 223 -0.51 18.97 18.03
C SER A 223 0.54 18.34 17.10
N ARG A 224 0.35 18.48 15.79
CA ARG A 224 1.27 17.90 14.79
C ARG A 224 2.68 18.44 14.93
N ARG A 225 2.84 19.75 15.15
CA ARG A 225 4.15 20.40 15.38
C ARG A 225 4.82 19.84 16.63
N ARG A 226 4.09 19.72 17.75
CA ARG A 226 4.63 19.10 18.98
C ARG A 226 5.08 17.67 18.75
N ASP A 227 4.23 16.84 18.15
CA ASP A 227 4.50 15.43 17.92
C ASP A 227 5.71 15.24 16.98
N LEU A 228 5.85 16.11 15.97
CA LEU A 228 6.97 16.10 15.04
C LEU A 228 8.28 16.48 15.72
N ILE A 229 8.33 17.58 16.48
CA ILE A 229 9.55 17.99 17.18
C ILE A 229 9.95 16.94 18.21
N GLY A 230 8.96 16.38 18.94
CA GLY A 230 9.20 15.27 19.86
C GLY A 230 9.83 14.07 19.17
N ALA A 231 9.25 13.62 18.05
CA ALA A 231 9.80 12.50 17.27
C ALA A 231 11.20 12.78 16.72
N LEU A 232 11.46 14.01 16.24
CA LEU A 232 12.78 14.43 15.78
C LEU A 232 13.81 14.42 16.91
N ALA A 233 13.45 14.95 18.07
CA ALA A 233 14.30 14.95 19.24
C ALA A 233 14.60 13.53 19.74
N GLU A 234 13.59 12.66 19.86
CA GLU A 234 13.77 11.24 20.22
C GLU A 234 14.70 10.51 19.24
N THR A 235 14.54 10.79 17.94
CA THR A 235 15.34 10.16 16.87
C THR A 235 16.81 10.59 16.93
N VAL A 236 17.09 11.87 17.20
CA VAL A 236 18.47 12.38 17.28
C VAL A 236 19.13 12.04 18.63
N LEU A 237 18.34 11.96 19.71
CA LEU A 237 18.81 11.56 21.04
C LEU A 237 18.98 10.04 21.19
N ASP A 238 18.34 9.26 20.31
CA ASP A 238 18.26 7.79 20.39
C ASP A 238 17.67 7.28 21.73
N ARG A 239 16.66 8.01 22.25
CA ARG A 239 15.91 7.64 23.46
C ARG A 239 14.58 8.38 23.54
N ALA A 240 13.70 7.92 24.42
CA ALA A 240 12.51 8.67 24.78
C ALA A 240 12.84 10.01 25.46
N LEU A 241 11.97 11.00 25.27
CA LEU A 241 12.07 12.28 25.96
C LEU A 241 11.60 12.16 27.41
N SER A 242 12.24 12.93 28.29
CA SER A 242 11.77 13.12 29.66
C SER A 242 10.59 14.11 29.72
N PRO A 243 9.76 14.08 30.79
CA PRO A 243 8.67 15.04 30.95
C PRO A 243 9.13 16.50 30.94
N LEU A 244 10.34 16.75 31.44
CA LEU A 244 10.95 18.09 31.47
C LEU A 244 11.34 18.56 30.06
N GLU A 245 11.95 17.68 29.25
CA GLU A 245 12.26 17.99 27.86
C GLU A 245 11.01 18.21 27.01
N HIS A 246 9.94 17.44 27.26
CA HIS A 246 8.64 17.69 26.64
C HIS A 246 8.10 19.09 26.96
N THR A 247 8.22 19.51 28.22
CA THR A 247 7.78 20.84 28.67
C THR A 247 8.63 21.94 28.02
N ALA A 248 9.95 21.78 27.97
CA ALA A 248 10.87 22.71 27.32
C ALA A 248 10.55 22.87 25.82
N ILE A 249 10.30 21.76 25.11
CA ILE A 249 9.90 21.80 23.70
C ILE A 249 8.55 22.51 23.52
N ASP A 250 7.55 22.20 24.34
CA ASP A 250 6.21 22.78 24.20
C ASP A 250 6.21 24.29 24.42
N LEU A 251 6.84 24.78 25.50
CA LEU A 251 6.94 26.21 25.77
C LEU A 251 7.72 26.94 24.67
N ALA A 252 8.86 26.39 24.24
CA ALA A 252 9.66 26.97 23.16
C ALA A 252 8.91 27.02 21.83
N LEU A 253 8.15 25.97 21.50
CA LEU A 253 7.33 25.92 20.30
C LEU A 253 6.18 26.93 20.36
N GLN A 254 5.47 27.03 21.49
CA GLN A 254 4.39 27.99 21.68
C GLN A 254 4.89 29.42 21.51
N ASP A 255 6.03 29.76 22.11
CA ASP A 255 6.62 31.09 21.95
C ASP A 255 7.09 31.36 20.50
N ALA A 256 7.68 30.37 19.83
CA ALA A 256 8.04 30.49 18.42
C ALA A 256 6.83 30.75 17.51
N VAL A 257 5.73 30.02 17.72
CA VAL A 257 4.49 30.18 16.97
C VAL A 257 3.82 31.54 17.25
N ARG A 258 3.88 32.02 18.50
CA ARG A 258 3.29 33.31 18.89
C ARG A 258 4.02 34.51 18.29
N SER A 259 5.34 34.40 18.11
CA SER A 259 6.22 35.52 17.77
C SER A 259 6.63 35.59 16.31
N ALA A 260 6.35 34.56 15.51
CA ALA A 260 6.68 34.51 14.09
C ALA A 260 5.49 34.02 13.26
N GLU A 261 5.23 34.69 12.14
CA GLU A 261 4.20 34.26 11.17
C GLU A 261 4.55 32.90 10.57
N VAL A 262 5.82 32.67 10.25
CA VAL A 262 6.35 31.38 9.76
C VAL A 262 7.36 30.86 10.80
N PRO A 263 6.94 30.05 11.78
CA PRO A 263 7.85 29.45 12.74
C PRO A 263 8.76 28.44 12.04
N ILE A 264 10.05 28.48 12.36
CA ILE A 264 11.08 27.58 11.80
C ILE A 264 11.81 26.84 12.92
N LEU A 265 12.46 25.73 12.61
CA LEU A 265 13.15 24.92 13.62
C LEU A 265 14.24 25.70 14.42
N PRO A 266 15.09 26.56 13.82
CA PRO A 266 16.07 27.36 14.56
C PRO A 266 15.46 28.17 15.69
N MET A 267 14.30 28.78 15.42
CA MET A 267 13.54 29.58 16.38
C MET A 267 13.12 28.77 17.62
N VAL A 268 12.79 27.50 17.45
CA VAL A 268 12.45 26.62 18.58
C VAL A 268 13.71 26.22 19.33
N VAL A 269 14.77 25.85 18.62
CA VAL A 269 16.06 25.47 19.22
C VAL A 269 16.64 26.59 20.08
N ASP A 270 16.63 27.82 19.56
CA ASP A 270 17.13 29.00 20.29
C ASP A 270 16.33 29.23 21.58
N ARG A 271 15.00 29.03 21.54
CA ARG A 271 14.13 29.18 22.71
C ARG A 271 14.23 28.04 23.71
N ILE A 272 14.62 26.84 23.28
CA ILE A 272 14.95 25.75 24.19
C ILE A 272 16.26 26.06 24.93
N LEU A 273 17.28 26.55 24.21
CA LEU A 273 18.60 26.84 24.78
C LEU A 273 18.67 28.18 25.53
N SER A 274 17.77 29.10 25.22
CA SER A 274 17.69 30.44 25.80
C SER A 274 16.23 30.88 25.89
N PRO A 275 15.43 30.26 26.79
CA PRO A 275 14.04 30.63 27.00
C PRO A 275 13.89 32.07 27.48
N SER A 276 12.67 32.61 27.33
CA SER A 276 12.36 33.97 27.78
C SER A 276 12.50 34.05 29.31
N ARG A 277 12.95 35.21 29.83
CA ARG A 277 13.06 35.41 31.28
C ARG A 277 11.72 35.29 32.02
N VAL A 278 10.60 35.49 31.33
CA VAL A 278 9.26 35.35 31.91
C VAL A 278 8.91 33.89 32.12
N ASP A 279 9.37 33.01 31.23
CA ASP A 279 9.11 31.57 31.29
C ASP A 279 10.20 30.82 32.08
N ASP A 280 11.36 31.46 32.33
CA ASP A 280 12.53 30.86 33.00
C ASP A 280 13.23 31.83 33.97
N GLU A 281 12.50 32.32 34.99
CA GLU A 281 13.06 33.25 35.99
C GLU A 281 14.27 32.65 36.75
N ASP A 282 14.23 31.34 37.02
CA ASP A 282 15.24 30.62 37.81
C ASP A 282 16.30 29.89 36.97
N GLY A 283 16.24 29.96 35.63
CA GLY A 283 17.17 29.29 34.71
C GLY A 283 17.01 27.76 34.61
N ARG A 284 15.94 27.19 35.20
CA ARG A 284 15.70 25.75 35.24
C ARG A 284 15.21 25.20 33.91
N LEU A 285 14.37 25.96 33.19
CA LEU A 285 13.82 25.53 31.92
C LEU A 285 14.93 25.39 30.87
N ALA A 286 15.91 26.31 30.86
CA ALA A 286 17.08 26.22 30.01
C ALA A 286 17.93 24.98 30.31
N GLU A 287 18.14 24.66 31.60
CA GLU A 287 18.90 23.47 32.01
C GLU A 287 18.16 22.17 31.65
N ASP A 288 16.85 22.11 31.90
CA ASP A 288 15.98 20.98 31.57
C ASP A 288 15.92 20.71 30.06
N GLY A 289 15.93 21.78 29.25
CA GLY A 289 15.91 21.73 27.79
C GLY A 289 17.28 21.53 27.14
N ARG A 290 18.39 21.64 27.88
CA ARG A 290 19.74 21.78 27.31
C ARG A 290 20.16 20.63 26.41
N LEU A 291 19.94 19.39 26.84
CA LEU A 291 20.31 18.20 26.08
C LEU A 291 19.51 18.09 24.78
N VAL A 292 18.19 18.26 24.85
CA VAL A 292 17.33 18.23 23.67
C VAL A 292 17.59 19.42 22.74
N GLY A 293 17.88 20.60 23.28
CA GLY A 293 18.28 21.78 22.51
C GLY A 293 19.56 21.53 21.72
N HIS A 294 20.59 20.93 22.33
CA HIS A 294 21.82 20.57 21.61
C HIS A 294 21.62 19.43 20.59
N ALA A 295 20.75 18.46 20.87
CA ALA A 295 20.40 17.43 19.91
C ALA A 295 19.73 18.04 18.67
N LEU A 296 18.69 18.86 18.86
CA LEU A 296 17.99 19.54 17.77
C LEU A 296 18.88 20.58 17.06
N ARG A 297 19.86 21.18 17.76
CA ARG A 297 20.84 22.09 17.14
C ARG A 297 21.64 21.41 16.02
N ARG A 298 21.85 20.09 16.07
CA ARG A 298 22.48 19.35 14.96
C ARG A 298 21.69 19.48 13.66
N LEU A 299 20.36 19.53 13.75
CA LEU A 299 19.44 19.68 12.61
C LEU A 299 19.54 21.05 11.92
N VAL A 300 20.00 22.07 12.66
CA VAL A 300 19.94 23.48 12.24
C VAL A 300 21.32 24.07 11.96
N ALA A 301 22.28 23.82 12.84
CA ALA A 301 23.61 24.42 12.81
C ALA A 301 24.73 23.36 12.80
N GLY A 302 24.38 22.08 12.65
CA GLY A 302 25.31 20.96 12.62
C GLY A 302 25.41 20.32 11.23
N ASP A 303 25.50 18.99 11.23
CA ASP A 303 25.64 18.13 10.04
C ASP A 303 24.44 18.19 9.07
N LEU A 304 23.36 18.88 9.45
CA LEU A 304 22.10 18.99 8.69
C LEU A 304 21.70 20.42 8.32
N GLN A 305 22.60 21.39 8.50
CA GLN A 305 22.33 22.76 8.12
C GLN A 305 21.90 22.88 6.64
N GLY A 306 20.96 23.77 6.38
CA GLY A 306 20.48 24.10 5.04
C GLY A 306 19.21 23.35 4.61
N LEU A 307 18.77 22.32 5.35
CA LEU A 307 17.62 21.49 4.99
C LEU A 307 16.31 21.89 5.70
N PHE A 308 16.40 22.17 7.01
CA PHE A 308 15.26 22.46 7.90
C PHE A 308 15.36 23.80 8.65
N ASP A 309 16.38 24.57 8.32
CA ASP A 309 16.79 25.78 9.03
C ASP A 309 16.13 27.06 8.50
N GLY A 310 15.13 26.94 7.63
CA GLY A 310 14.41 28.09 7.07
C GLY A 310 13.02 27.73 6.54
N PRO A 311 12.29 28.73 6.03
CA PRO A 311 10.97 28.51 5.42
C PRO A 311 11.05 27.52 4.25
N SER A 312 9.99 26.74 4.05
CA SER A 312 9.89 25.86 2.89
C SER A 312 10.00 26.67 1.60
N THR A 313 10.88 26.22 0.71
CA THR A 313 11.04 26.85 -0.62
C THR A 313 10.11 26.24 -1.66
N VAL A 314 9.49 25.10 -1.32
CA VAL A 314 8.52 24.41 -2.16
C VAL A 314 7.27 24.17 -1.35
N ARG A 315 6.12 24.45 -1.94
CA ARG A 315 4.82 24.13 -1.34
C ARG A 315 4.35 22.78 -1.85
N PHE A 316 3.74 22.00 -0.96
CA PHE A 316 3.05 20.78 -1.38
C PHE A 316 1.83 21.18 -2.21
N ASP A 317 1.77 20.72 -3.44
CA ASP A 317 0.58 20.86 -4.27
C ASP A 317 -0.15 19.51 -4.31
N PRO A 318 -1.25 19.35 -3.54
CA PRO A 318 -2.00 18.10 -3.50
C PRO A 318 -2.70 17.79 -4.82
N SER A 319 -2.82 18.75 -5.75
CA SER A 319 -3.49 18.58 -7.04
C SER A 319 -2.62 17.83 -8.06
N LEU A 320 -1.29 17.82 -7.88
CA LEU A 320 -0.36 17.17 -8.79
C LEU A 320 -0.60 15.65 -8.83
N PRO A 321 -0.39 15.01 -9.99
CA PRO A 321 -0.57 13.56 -10.15
C PRO A 321 0.43 12.78 -9.29
N MET A 322 1.65 13.29 -9.13
CA MET A 322 2.68 12.66 -8.33
C MET A 322 3.56 13.68 -7.62
N VAL A 323 3.89 13.43 -6.35
CA VAL A 323 4.88 14.19 -5.58
C VAL A 323 5.89 13.23 -4.98
N SER A 324 7.18 13.48 -5.22
CA SER A 324 8.29 12.69 -4.66
C SER A 324 9.26 13.58 -3.89
N LEU A 325 9.75 13.08 -2.76
CA LEU A 325 10.80 13.73 -1.97
C LEU A 325 12.10 12.94 -2.16
N ASP A 326 12.99 13.47 -2.98
CA ASP A 326 14.26 12.84 -3.36
C ASP A 326 15.32 13.12 -2.29
N LEU A 327 15.77 12.03 -1.65
CA LEU A 327 16.76 12.03 -0.58
C LEU A 327 18.09 11.40 -1.04
N SER A 328 18.28 11.18 -2.34
CA SER A 328 19.48 10.54 -2.91
C SER A 328 20.78 11.27 -2.56
N ARG A 329 20.70 12.59 -2.32
CA ARG A 329 21.85 13.44 -1.98
C ARG A 329 22.31 13.34 -0.52
N VAL A 330 21.55 12.66 0.34
CA VAL A 330 21.86 12.48 1.76
C VAL A 330 21.86 11.00 2.18
N ALA A 331 21.83 10.09 1.20
CA ALA A 331 21.54 8.67 1.40
C ALA A 331 22.61 7.89 2.19
N GLU A 332 23.76 8.50 2.45
CA GLU A 332 24.90 7.88 3.14
C GLU A 332 24.80 7.94 4.67
N ASN A 333 24.00 8.85 5.23
CA ASN A 333 23.84 8.98 6.67
C ASN A 333 22.42 8.57 7.10
N SER A 334 22.33 7.39 7.73
CA SER A 334 21.08 6.75 8.14
C SER A 334 20.23 7.62 9.06
N THR A 335 20.86 8.32 10.02
CA THR A 335 20.17 9.24 10.92
C THR A 335 19.61 10.46 10.19
N LEU A 336 20.31 10.98 9.16
CA LEU A 336 19.77 12.08 8.36
C LEU A 336 18.58 11.62 7.53
N ILE A 337 18.68 10.44 6.92
CA ILE A 337 17.57 9.86 6.14
C ILE A 337 16.34 9.65 7.02
N SER A 338 16.51 9.13 8.24
CA SER A 338 15.37 8.92 9.14
C SER A 338 14.73 10.23 9.53
N VAL A 339 15.52 11.24 9.93
CA VAL A 339 15.06 12.60 10.20
C VAL A 339 14.34 13.21 8.99
N LEU A 340 14.93 13.13 7.80
CA LEU A 340 14.34 13.63 6.55
C LEU A 340 13.04 12.94 6.22
N MET A 341 13.01 11.61 6.23
CA MET A 341 11.77 10.88 6.01
C MET A 341 10.72 11.17 7.08
N THR A 342 11.11 11.51 8.31
CA THR A 342 10.19 11.95 9.38
C THR A 342 9.56 13.29 9.04
N CYS A 343 10.38 14.30 8.75
CA CYS A 343 9.93 15.63 8.36
C CYS A 343 9.05 15.56 7.12
N SER A 344 9.50 14.82 6.11
CA SER A 344 8.81 14.58 4.86
C SER A 344 7.47 13.88 5.04
N SER A 345 7.41 12.83 5.86
CA SER A 345 6.17 12.12 6.16
C SER A 345 5.21 13.01 6.93
N ALA A 346 5.67 13.73 7.95
CA ALA A 346 4.84 14.64 8.73
C ALA A 346 4.28 15.81 7.89
N TRP A 347 5.11 16.36 7.00
CA TRP A 347 4.71 17.39 6.05
C TRP A 347 3.64 16.86 5.09
N MET A 348 3.85 15.66 4.55
CA MET A 348 2.90 15.05 3.62
C MET A 348 1.62 14.56 4.32
N GLU A 349 1.71 14.11 5.57
CA GLU A 349 0.57 13.73 6.41
C GLU A 349 -0.48 14.85 6.54
N SER A 350 -0.04 16.12 6.58
CA SER A 350 -0.95 17.26 6.51
C SER A 350 -1.88 17.16 5.31
N ALA A 351 -1.32 16.87 4.14
CA ALA A 351 -2.08 16.74 2.91
C ALA A 351 -2.79 15.39 2.76
N LEU A 352 -2.27 14.32 3.38
CA LEU A 352 -2.94 13.01 3.43
C LEU A 352 -4.20 13.05 4.30
N SER A 353 -4.21 13.93 5.32
CA SER A 353 -5.31 14.01 6.28
C SER A 353 -6.62 14.56 5.70
N ASP A 354 -6.59 15.18 4.51
CA ASP A 354 -7.79 15.65 3.83
C ASP A 354 -8.64 14.47 3.31
N PRO A 355 -9.85 14.24 3.84
CA PRO A 355 -10.75 13.20 3.35
C PRO A 355 -11.22 13.47 1.91
N ALA A 356 -11.24 14.73 1.47
CA ALA A 356 -11.59 15.12 0.11
C ALA A 356 -10.43 14.96 -0.90
N GLY A 357 -9.22 14.60 -0.44
CA GLY A 357 -8.04 14.45 -1.28
C GLY A 357 -8.05 13.25 -2.24
N GLY A 358 -9.12 12.45 -2.25
CA GLY A 358 -9.34 11.35 -3.20
C GLY A 358 -8.52 10.09 -2.92
N GLN A 359 -8.41 9.21 -3.92
CA GLN A 359 -7.67 7.96 -3.83
C GLN A 359 -6.19 8.18 -4.12
N ARG A 360 -5.32 7.82 -3.17
CA ARG A 360 -3.87 8.14 -3.25
C ARG A 360 -3.00 6.95 -2.87
N TRP A 361 -1.97 6.70 -3.66
CA TRP A 361 -0.87 5.82 -3.27
C TRP A 361 0.10 6.55 -2.36
N VAL A 362 0.53 5.90 -1.29
CA VAL A 362 1.68 6.35 -0.48
C VAL A 362 2.76 5.27 -0.56
N ILE A 363 3.87 5.58 -1.20
CA ILE A 363 4.93 4.62 -1.50
C ILE A 363 6.10 4.82 -0.53
N TYR A 364 6.37 3.81 0.28
CA TYR A 364 7.51 3.76 1.18
C TYR A 364 8.56 2.81 0.60
N ASP A 365 9.52 3.35 -0.14
CA ASP A 365 10.68 2.57 -0.58
C ASP A 365 11.72 2.48 0.54
N GLU A 366 12.36 1.32 0.66
CA GLU A 366 13.30 0.99 1.75
C GLU A 366 12.75 1.28 3.16
N ALA A 367 11.47 0.99 3.37
CA ALA A 367 10.76 1.32 4.60
C ALA A 367 11.40 0.74 5.87
N TRP A 368 12.19 -0.33 5.76
CA TRP A 368 12.93 -0.92 6.88
C TRP A 368 13.86 0.09 7.57
N ARG A 369 14.41 1.10 6.85
CA ARG A 369 15.22 2.18 7.43
C ARG A 369 14.42 3.03 8.42
N LEU A 370 13.14 3.26 8.15
CA LEU A 370 12.23 3.96 9.07
C LEU A 370 11.87 3.10 10.27
N MET A 371 11.69 1.81 10.04
CA MET A 371 11.21 0.88 11.06
C MET A 371 12.20 0.74 12.23
N GLN A 372 13.50 0.98 12.01
CA GLN A 372 14.53 0.95 13.05
C GLN A 372 14.31 1.99 14.16
N TYR A 373 13.54 3.04 13.91
CA TYR A 373 13.31 4.13 14.87
C TYR A 373 11.91 4.02 15.50
N PRO A 374 11.80 3.84 16.83
CA PRO A 374 10.52 3.62 17.51
C PRO A 374 9.46 4.71 17.33
N ALA A 375 9.86 5.97 17.31
CA ALA A 375 8.95 7.08 17.08
C ALA A 375 8.33 7.00 15.67
N LEU A 376 9.12 6.63 14.67
CA LEU A 376 8.71 6.61 13.27
C LEU A 376 7.86 5.39 12.94
N LEU A 377 8.23 4.23 13.50
CA LEU A 377 7.43 3.02 13.37
C LEU A 377 6.02 3.19 13.94
N ARG A 378 5.89 3.81 15.12
CA ARG A 378 4.60 4.11 15.75
C ARG A 378 3.74 5.03 14.87
N ARG A 379 4.34 6.07 14.29
CA ARG A 379 3.66 7.01 13.40
C ARG A 379 3.17 6.33 12.12
N MET A 380 4.03 5.49 11.53
CA MET A 380 3.68 4.72 10.35
C MET A 380 2.53 3.73 10.62
N ASP A 381 2.53 3.03 11.77
CA ASP A 381 1.40 2.16 12.17
C ASP A 381 0.08 2.92 12.34
N ALA A 382 0.13 4.12 12.93
CA ALA A 382 -1.05 4.97 13.06
C ALA A 382 -1.64 5.34 11.70
N GLN A 383 -0.81 5.80 10.75
CA GLN A 383 -1.25 6.11 9.39
C GLN A 383 -1.77 4.85 8.66
N TRP A 384 -1.11 3.71 8.86
CA TRP A 384 -1.48 2.43 8.25
C TRP A 384 -2.90 2.01 8.62
N ARG A 385 -3.30 2.22 9.89
CA ARG A 385 -4.64 1.92 10.42
C ARG A 385 -5.70 2.88 9.89
N LEU A 386 -5.32 4.14 9.67
CA LEU A 386 -6.20 5.19 9.17
C LEU A 386 -6.31 5.21 7.62
N ALA A 387 -5.64 4.29 6.93
CA ALA A 387 -5.59 4.27 5.47
C ALA A 387 -6.97 4.37 4.80
N ARG A 388 -7.96 3.66 5.37
CA ARG A 388 -9.34 3.64 4.89
C ARG A 388 -10.05 4.98 5.05
N HIS A 389 -9.80 5.67 6.16
CA HIS A 389 -10.42 6.95 6.45
C HIS A 389 -9.96 8.02 5.48
N PHE A 390 -8.67 7.98 5.11
CA PHE A 390 -8.08 8.92 4.15
C PHE A 390 -8.17 8.45 2.69
N GLY A 391 -8.75 7.28 2.41
CA GLY A 391 -8.79 6.74 1.05
C GLY A 391 -7.42 6.45 0.44
N ILE A 392 -6.40 6.22 1.28
CA ILE A 392 -5.03 5.95 0.85
C ILE A 392 -4.74 4.46 0.78
N ALA A 393 -3.87 4.05 -0.13
CA ALA A 393 -3.27 2.72 -0.18
C ALA A 393 -1.77 2.87 0.07
N ASN A 394 -1.29 2.35 1.21
CA ASN A 394 0.14 2.37 1.51
C ASN A 394 0.82 1.18 0.85
N MET A 395 1.99 1.38 0.24
CA MET A 395 2.84 0.32 -0.30
C MET A 395 4.20 0.36 0.39
N LEU A 396 4.54 -0.69 1.15
CA LEU A 396 5.88 -0.88 1.73
C LEU A 396 6.71 -1.76 0.82
N ILE A 397 7.91 -1.30 0.46
CA ILE A 397 8.83 -2.02 -0.41
C ILE A 397 10.06 -2.47 0.40
N PHE A 398 10.35 -3.77 0.36
CA PHE A 398 11.49 -4.42 1.03
C PHE A 398 12.41 -5.11 0.03
N HIS A 399 13.69 -5.27 0.38
CA HIS A 399 14.66 -6.01 -0.41
C HIS A 399 14.71 -7.49 -0.02
N LYS A 400 14.69 -7.76 1.28
CA LYS A 400 14.65 -9.12 1.82
C LYS A 400 13.58 -9.20 2.90
N LEU A 401 13.01 -10.39 3.06
CA LEU A 401 12.10 -10.66 4.16
C LEU A 401 12.80 -10.57 5.53
N SER A 402 14.11 -10.82 5.57
CA SER A 402 14.94 -10.66 6.78
C SER A 402 15.24 -9.21 7.15
N ASP A 403 14.97 -8.23 6.28
CA ASP A 403 15.17 -6.80 6.60
C ASP A 403 14.38 -6.40 7.87
N LEU A 404 13.31 -7.14 8.16
CA LEU A 404 12.46 -6.98 9.34
C LEU A 404 13.07 -7.49 10.65
N ASP A 405 14.05 -8.40 10.58
CA ASP A 405 14.78 -8.86 11.75
C ASP A 405 15.73 -7.77 12.27
N ASN A 406 16.12 -6.83 11.41
CA ASN A 406 16.95 -5.67 11.77
C ASN A 406 16.17 -4.54 12.48
N VAL A 407 14.86 -4.67 12.65
CA VAL A 407 14.01 -3.64 13.31
C VAL A 407 14.11 -3.71 14.83
N GLY A 408 14.48 -4.86 15.38
CA GLY A 408 14.65 -5.07 16.80
C GLY A 408 14.58 -6.55 17.17
N ASP A 409 15.08 -6.88 18.34
CA ASP A 409 15.14 -8.27 18.79
C ASP A 409 13.76 -8.91 18.89
N ALA A 410 13.71 -10.23 18.71
CA ALA A 410 12.49 -11.01 18.88
C ALA A 410 11.91 -10.79 20.29
N GLY A 411 10.60 -10.53 20.36
CA GLY A 411 9.90 -10.26 21.63
C GLY A 411 9.91 -8.79 22.07
N THR A 412 10.60 -7.90 21.36
CA THR A 412 10.51 -6.45 21.62
C THR A 412 9.20 -5.86 21.12
N ALA A 413 8.75 -4.75 21.74
CA ALA A 413 7.60 -3.99 21.28
C ALA A 413 7.76 -3.51 19.82
N MET A 414 8.99 -3.18 19.42
CA MET A 414 9.35 -2.79 18.05
C MET A 414 9.11 -3.91 17.04
N ARG A 415 9.60 -5.12 17.34
CA ARG A 415 9.36 -6.28 16.47
C ARG A 415 7.87 -6.62 16.38
N ALA A 416 7.13 -6.49 17.48
CA ALA A 416 5.67 -6.70 17.48
C ALA A 416 4.94 -5.66 16.61
N LEU A 417 5.32 -4.39 16.69
CA LEU A 417 4.76 -3.31 15.85
C LEU A 417 5.04 -3.54 14.36
N ALA A 418 6.29 -3.84 14.00
CA ALA A 418 6.67 -4.11 12.62
C ALA A 418 5.96 -5.36 12.07
N SER A 419 5.81 -6.40 12.88
CA SER A 419 5.04 -7.59 12.51
C SER A 419 3.55 -7.28 12.34
N SER A 420 2.97 -6.43 13.20
CA SER A 420 1.58 -5.99 13.07
C SER A 420 1.33 -5.23 11.77
N LEU A 421 2.26 -4.37 11.34
CA LEU A 421 2.17 -3.65 10.07
C LEU A 421 2.06 -4.59 8.86
N LEU A 422 2.88 -5.64 8.82
CA LEU A 422 2.82 -6.66 7.76
C LEU A 422 1.56 -7.52 7.84
N ALA A 423 1.11 -7.84 9.05
CA ALA A 423 -0.12 -8.58 9.27
C ALA A 423 -1.34 -7.79 8.76
N ASN A 424 -1.31 -6.46 8.92
CA ASN A 424 -2.37 -5.54 8.46
C ASN A 424 -2.39 -5.32 6.94
N ALA A 425 -1.40 -5.82 6.18
CA ALA A 425 -1.41 -5.76 4.72
C ALA A 425 -2.12 -7.00 4.15
N GLU A 426 -3.32 -6.85 3.59
CA GLU A 426 -4.02 -7.98 2.99
C GLU A 426 -3.49 -8.35 1.60
N THR A 427 -2.78 -7.43 0.94
CA THR A 427 -2.07 -7.71 -0.31
C THR A 427 -0.58 -7.84 -0.03
N ARG A 428 -0.02 -9.01 -0.32
CA ARG A 428 1.41 -9.31 -0.17
C ARG A 428 1.94 -9.80 -1.51
N ILE A 429 2.94 -9.10 -2.02
CA ILE A 429 3.56 -9.36 -3.30
C ILE A 429 5.00 -9.75 -3.04
N VAL A 430 5.36 -10.99 -3.35
CA VAL A 430 6.66 -11.56 -3.04
C VAL A 430 7.31 -12.05 -4.33
N TYR A 431 8.31 -11.30 -4.77
CA TYR A 431 9.21 -11.68 -5.85
C TYR A 431 10.25 -12.69 -5.34
N ARG A 432 11.12 -13.15 -6.25
CA ARG A 432 12.22 -14.08 -5.93
C ARG A 432 12.90 -13.71 -4.61
N GLN A 433 13.04 -14.72 -3.76
CA GLN A 433 13.79 -14.68 -2.49
C GLN A 433 14.91 -15.70 -2.54
N GLU A 434 16.02 -15.43 -1.85
CA GLU A 434 17.05 -16.43 -1.63
C GLU A 434 16.53 -17.49 -0.61
N PRO A 435 16.87 -18.79 -0.77
CA PRO A 435 16.32 -19.86 0.08
C PRO A 435 16.58 -19.68 1.58
N ASP A 436 17.72 -19.09 1.95
CA ASP A 436 18.12 -18.78 3.32
C ASP A 436 17.33 -17.62 3.95
N GLN A 437 16.61 -16.85 3.13
CA GLN A 437 15.82 -15.69 3.55
C GLN A 437 14.34 -16.03 3.82
N LEU A 438 13.93 -17.29 3.60
CA LEU A 438 12.56 -17.80 3.75
C LEU A 438 12.24 -18.30 5.17
N GLY A 439 12.82 -17.65 6.18
CA GLY A 439 12.67 -18.01 7.60
C GLY A 439 11.35 -17.54 8.24
N SER A 440 11.43 -17.06 9.48
CA SER A 440 10.29 -16.60 10.30
C SER A 440 9.40 -15.55 9.61
N THR A 441 9.96 -14.69 8.75
CA THR A 441 9.18 -13.66 8.05
C THR A 441 8.20 -14.25 7.02
N ALA A 442 8.49 -15.41 6.44
CA ALA A 442 7.51 -16.06 5.54
C ALA A 442 6.23 -16.45 6.31
N LEU A 443 6.36 -16.87 7.57
CA LEU A 443 5.22 -17.10 8.47
C LEU A 443 4.52 -15.78 8.83
N ALA A 444 5.27 -14.70 9.07
CA ALA A 444 4.69 -13.37 9.34
C ALA A 444 3.87 -12.83 8.15
N LEU A 445 4.25 -13.18 6.92
CA LEU A 445 3.50 -12.90 5.70
C LEU A 445 2.36 -13.90 5.42
N GLY A 446 2.16 -14.88 6.29
CA GLY A 446 1.11 -15.90 6.15
C GLY A 446 1.32 -16.83 4.95
N LEU A 447 2.57 -17.01 4.50
CA LEU A 447 2.89 -17.85 3.35
C LEU A 447 2.86 -19.33 3.76
N THR A 448 2.19 -20.15 2.96
CA THR A 448 2.17 -21.61 3.10
C THR A 448 3.51 -22.22 2.71
N GLY A 449 3.79 -23.45 3.18
CA GLY A 449 5.01 -24.17 2.80
C GLY A 449 5.16 -24.38 1.28
N THR A 450 4.05 -24.48 0.53
CA THR A 450 4.08 -24.58 -0.93
C THR A 450 4.45 -23.25 -1.58
N GLU A 451 3.86 -22.14 -1.11
CA GLU A 451 4.19 -20.79 -1.58
C GLU A 451 5.67 -20.46 -1.34
N GLN A 452 6.19 -20.79 -0.17
CA GLN A 452 7.60 -20.59 0.16
C GLN A 452 8.53 -21.34 -0.79
N LYS A 453 8.23 -22.60 -1.11
CA LYS A 453 9.04 -23.41 -2.04
C LYS A 453 9.04 -22.87 -3.48
N LEU A 454 8.02 -22.10 -3.87
CA LEU A 454 7.95 -21.48 -5.19
C LEU A 454 8.86 -20.26 -5.32
N LEU A 455 9.09 -19.51 -4.25
CA LEU A 455 9.77 -18.20 -4.29
C LEU A 455 11.18 -18.24 -4.90
N PRO A 456 12.07 -19.20 -4.58
CA PRO A 456 13.41 -19.24 -5.18
C PRO A 456 13.40 -19.51 -6.69
N GLY A 457 12.35 -20.17 -7.20
CA GLY A 457 12.22 -20.55 -8.61
C GLY A 457 11.61 -19.46 -9.51
N LEU A 458 11.09 -18.37 -8.94
CA LEU A 458 10.43 -17.31 -9.71
C LEU A 458 11.40 -16.62 -10.66
N GLY A 459 11.03 -16.42 -11.92
CA GLY A 459 11.76 -15.64 -12.92
C GLY A 459 11.86 -14.13 -12.60
N THR A 460 12.64 -13.38 -13.39
CA THR A 460 12.61 -11.90 -13.34
C THR A 460 11.25 -11.41 -13.82
N GLY A 461 10.65 -10.47 -13.08
CA GLY A 461 9.28 -10.03 -13.37
C GLY A 461 8.19 -11.01 -12.93
N GLN A 462 8.54 -12.12 -12.26
CA GLN A 462 7.56 -13.03 -11.69
C GLN A 462 7.41 -12.78 -10.19
N GLY A 463 6.17 -12.63 -9.75
CA GLY A 463 5.84 -12.42 -8.35
C GLY A 463 4.71 -13.33 -7.90
N LEU A 464 4.80 -13.82 -6.67
CA LEU A 464 3.68 -14.40 -5.93
C LEU A 464 2.82 -13.28 -5.35
N TRP A 465 1.56 -13.23 -5.73
CA TRP A 465 0.56 -12.29 -5.22
C TRP A 465 -0.39 -13.03 -4.29
N ARG A 466 -0.25 -12.79 -2.99
CA ARG A 466 -1.20 -13.26 -1.97
C ARG A 466 -2.15 -12.13 -1.62
N ILE A 467 -3.41 -12.27 -1.99
CA ILE A 467 -4.48 -11.31 -1.71
C ILE A 467 -5.49 -11.99 -0.80
N LYS A 468 -5.45 -11.61 0.48
CA LYS A 468 -6.17 -12.28 1.56
C LYS A 468 -5.82 -13.77 1.61
N ASP A 469 -6.74 -14.63 1.17
CA ASP A 469 -6.60 -16.09 1.18
C ASP A 469 -6.32 -16.67 -0.20
N ARG A 470 -6.22 -15.83 -1.23
CA ARG A 470 -6.04 -16.20 -2.64
C ARG A 470 -4.60 -15.94 -3.06
N SER A 471 -4.04 -16.81 -3.90
CA SER A 471 -2.65 -16.73 -4.33
C SER A 471 -2.50 -16.91 -5.83
N PHE A 472 -1.75 -16.01 -6.46
CA PHE A 472 -1.52 -15.99 -7.90
C PHE A 472 -0.02 -15.90 -8.18
N VAL A 473 0.46 -16.56 -9.22
CA VAL A 473 1.82 -16.34 -9.71
C VAL A 473 1.71 -15.55 -11.00
N VAL A 474 2.19 -14.31 -10.97
CA VAL A 474 1.95 -13.35 -12.04
C VAL A 474 3.25 -13.01 -12.72
N GLN A 475 3.27 -13.14 -14.05
CA GLN A 475 4.27 -12.53 -14.91
C GLN A 475 3.90 -11.07 -15.12
N HIS A 476 4.61 -10.17 -14.46
CA HIS A 476 4.50 -8.73 -14.66
C HIS A 476 4.95 -8.39 -16.09
N GLN A 477 4.14 -7.59 -16.77
CA GLN A 477 4.38 -7.12 -18.13
C GLN A 477 4.46 -5.60 -18.14
N LEU A 478 5.53 -5.08 -18.73
CA LEU A 478 5.75 -3.66 -18.94
C LEU A 478 5.48 -3.28 -20.39
N HIS A 479 4.90 -2.11 -20.59
CA HIS A 479 4.88 -1.47 -21.88
C HIS A 479 6.32 -1.03 -22.25
N PRO A 480 6.75 -1.03 -23.53
CA PRO A 480 8.10 -0.64 -23.91
C PRO A 480 8.52 0.76 -23.41
N ALA A 481 7.58 1.72 -23.41
CA ALA A 481 7.83 3.06 -22.87
C ALA A 481 8.06 3.07 -21.35
N GLU A 482 7.37 2.19 -20.61
CA GLU A 482 7.59 2.05 -19.17
C GLU A 482 8.92 1.38 -18.88
N LEU A 483 9.29 0.35 -19.66
CA LEU A 483 10.60 -0.27 -19.55
C LEU A 483 11.71 0.77 -19.73
N ALA A 484 11.63 1.59 -20.78
CA ALA A 484 12.60 2.66 -21.02
C ALA A 484 12.63 3.73 -19.90
N ALA A 485 11.48 4.08 -19.33
CA ALA A 485 11.39 5.08 -18.27
C ALA A 485 11.84 4.57 -16.89
N PHE A 486 11.67 3.26 -16.63
CA PHE A 486 11.96 2.66 -15.32
C PHE A 486 13.33 2.00 -15.25
N ASP A 487 14.00 1.82 -16.39
CA ASP A 487 15.30 1.19 -16.47
C ASP A 487 16.40 2.05 -15.82
N THR A 488 16.98 1.52 -14.76
CA THR A 488 18.09 2.13 -14.03
C THR A 488 19.44 1.52 -14.41
N THR A 489 19.47 0.54 -15.33
CA THR A 489 20.70 -0.17 -15.75
C THR A 489 21.57 0.63 -16.73
N GLY A 490 21.11 1.78 -17.23
CA GLY A 490 21.84 2.62 -18.17
C GLY A 490 23.27 3.01 -17.74
N ARG A 491 23.57 3.02 -16.43
CA ARG A 491 24.95 3.24 -15.91
C ARG A 491 25.86 2.01 -15.99
N MET A 492 25.29 0.82 -16.11
CA MET A 492 26.01 -0.45 -16.28
C MET A 492 26.15 -0.85 -17.75
N THR A 493 25.29 -0.30 -18.63
CA THR A 493 25.25 -0.61 -20.07
C THR A 493 25.75 0.53 -20.95
N SER A 494 26.20 1.66 -20.38
CA SER A 494 26.88 2.70 -21.15
C SER A 494 28.24 2.18 -21.62
N ASP A 495 28.34 1.81 -22.89
CA ASP A 495 29.60 1.53 -23.57
C ASP A 495 30.51 2.76 -23.48
N SER A 496 31.42 2.74 -22.51
CA SER A 496 32.57 3.63 -22.47
C SER A 496 33.55 3.23 -23.58
N HIS A 497 33.76 4.16 -24.52
CA HIS A 497 34.72 4.17 -25.63
C HIS A 497 34.22 3.61 -26.98
N GLU A 498 33.48 4.44 -27.72
CA GLU A 498 33.81 4.66 -29.13
C GLU A 498 35.30 5.04 -29.20
N PHE A 499 36.14 4.08 -29.59
CA PHE A 499 37.40 4.39 -30.25
C PHE A 499 37.05 5.22 -31.48
N ARG A 500 37.16 6.55 -31.36
CA ARG A 500 37.32 7.42 -32.53
C ARG A 500 38.53 6.92 -33.29
N ASN A 501 38.29 6.16 -34.36
CA ASN A 501 39.26 6.02 -35.44
C ASN A 501 39.55 7.45 -35.89
N LEU A 502 40.71 7.95 -35.50
CA LEU A 502 41.30 9.14 -36.10
C LEU A 502 41.41 8.85 -37.59
N ASP A 503 40.74 9.68 -38.38
CA ASP A 503 40.82 9.73 -39.82
C ASP A 503 42.28 9.63 -40.27
N VAL A 504 42.60 8.54 -40.96
CA VAL A 504 43.82 8.42 -41.76
C VAL A 504 43.63 9.39 -42.95
N PRO A 505 44.46 10.43 -43.11
CA PRO A 505 44.34 11.32 -44.26
C PRO A 505 44.83 10.57 -45.51
N SER A 506 43.89 10.23 -46.39
CA SER A 506 44.19 9.83 -47.76
C SER A 506 44.72 11.06 -48.52
N GLY A 507 46.04 11.12 -48.75
CA GLY A 507 46.64 12.17 -49.55
C GLY A 507 48.12 11.93 -49.77
N ILE A 508 48.45 11.12 -50.78
CA ILE A 508 49.79 11.07 -51.38
C ILE A 508 49.84 12.17 -52.44
N PRO A 509 50.74 13.17 -52.33
CA PRO A 509 51.18 13.94 -53.49
C PRO A 509 52.42 13.26 -54.05
N ASN A 510 52.28 12.79 -55.27
CA ASN A 510 53.40 12.38 -56.11
C ASN A 510 54.01 13.67 -56.69
N ASP A 511 55.21 14.04 -56.26
CA ASP A 511 56.11 14.82 -57.11
C ASP A 511 57.57 14.59 -56.73
N ARG A 512 58.28 14.00 -57.70
CA ARG A 512 59.73 14.10 -57.84
C ARG A 512 60.01 15.45 -58.52
N GLN A 513 60.91 16.27 -57.98
CA GLN A 513 61.97 16.91 -58.76
C GLN A 513 62.95 17.71 -57.88
N ASP A 514 64.21 17.35 -58.08
CA ASP A 514 65.41 18.18 -58.18
C ASP A 514 65.96 19.00 -56.99
N SER A 515 67.26 18.70 -56.75
CA SER A 515 68.35 19.45 -56.08
C SER A 515 68.68 19.04 -54.66
#